data_AF-A0A239HN86-F1
#
_entry.id   AF-A0A239HN86-F1
#
_cell.length_a   1.000
_cell.length_b   1.000
_cell.length_c   1.000
_cell.angle_alpha   90.00
_cell.angle_beta   90.00
_cell.angle_gamma   90.00
#
_symmetry.space_group_name_H-M   'P 1'
#
loop_
_entity.id
_entity.type
_entity.pdbx_description
1 polymer ?
#
loop_
_entity_poly.entity_id
_entity_poly.type
_entity_poly.pdbx_seq_one_letter_code
_entity_poly.pdbx_strand_id
1 'polypeptide(L)'
;MRRRIAVCLLLFACAGRRGNAYSVQTHEQLVDLTWKSSIVPLLRARYPNITDAQIAEAHGYAYGGCAIQDIGYYPFGNSLFSDLTHYVRAGDFVASLLRNARTPDELAFAIGALSHYIGDTEGHSMATNPAVAVEFPKLRERYGASVNYEQNPHAHVRTEFGFDINEIAKHRFAPLKYLDHVGLKVSTDLLGRAFYETYGLELKKVLKVQRRTVAGYTFGVRRFLPRIAYAETLLHKKSMPPDVEDAEFLRLQAELKQASVDNGWEQWRHTAGFGTHLLAGFIYIVPKVGVASMLAVKEPDSDTEQLYVRSVNRSTDRLRGAIARLQQPEVLRSVGTTRQTEIPNRDLDTGQIVAPGGYRLTDETYCRLLDTIAKNQGHTVPSGLREDMLAFYANPDAPIATKKHAKQWARVQAELVVLRAMPVVAEP
;
A
#
# COMPACT_ATOMS: atom_id res chain seq x y z
N MET A 1 13.39 -29.26 8.50
CA MET A 1 13.32 -28.18 7.49
C MET A 1 12.07 -28.27 6.61
N ARG A 2 11.76 -29.42 5.98
CA ARG A 2 10.57 -29.62 5.13
C ARG A 2 9.22 -29.32 5.81
N ARG A 3 9.02 -29.73 7.07
CA ARG A 3 7.81 -29.39 7.86
C ARG A 3 7.68 -27.89 8.17
N ARG A 4 8.78 -27.14 8.28
CA ARG A 4 8.73 -25.69 8.56
C ARG A 4 8.41 -24.88 7.30
N ILE A 5 8.88 -25.31 6.13
CA ILE A 5 8.56 -24.68 4.83
C ILE A 5 7.10 -24.93 4.44
N ALA A 6 6.61 -26.16 4.61
CA ALA A 6 5.21 -26.50 4.39
C ALA A 6 4.28 -25.74 5.36
N VAL A 7 4.68 -25.59 6.63
CA VAL A 7 3.94 -24.78 7.61
C VAL A 7 3.99 -23.29 7.29
N CYS A 8 5.09 -22.75 6.74
CA CYS A 8 5.14 -21.36 6.27
C CYS A 8 4.24 -21.11 5.05
N LEU A 9 4.19 -22.06 4.09
CA LEU A 9 3.28 -22.00 2.94
C LEU A 9 1.81 -22.15 3.37
N LEU A 10 1.52 -23.01 4.37
CA LEU A 10 0.18 -23.16 4.96
C LEU A 10 -0.25 -21.96 5.83
N LEU A 11 0.67 -21.31 6.54
CA LEU A 11 0.38 -20.12 7.37
C LEU A 11 0.08 -18.88 6.51
N PHE A 12 0.63 -18.79 5.30
CA PHE A 12 0.32 -17.74 4.34
C PHE A 12 -0.77 -18.11 3.33
N ALA A 13 -1.15 -19.39 3.23
CA ALA A 13 -2.39 -19.76 2.57
C ALA A 13 -3.64 -19.15 3.26
N CYS A 14 -3.52 -18.82 4.54
CA CYS A 14 -4.53 -18.07 5.27
C CYS A 14 -4.41 -16.54 5.14
N ALA A 15 -3.37 -16.02 4.47
CA ALA A 15 -3.13 -14.59 4.25
C ALA A 15 -3.64 -14.11 2.87
N GLY A 16 -4.53 -14.88 2.23
CA GLY A 16 -5.31 -14.34 1.13
C GLY A 16 -6.37 -13.42 1.70
N ARG A 17 -6.25 -12.10 1.46
CA ARG A 17 -7.35 -11.15 1.26
C ARG A 17 -6.78 -9.72 1.16
N ARG A 18 -6.96 -9.12 -0.04
CA ARG A 18 -6.95 -7.68 -0.37
C ARG A 18 -5.53 -7.11 -0.43
N GLY A 19 -5.14 -6.19 -1.31
CA GLY A 19 -5.76 -5.49 -2.45
C GLY A 19 -4.79 -4.34 -2.71
N ASN A 20 -3.75 -4.59 -3.52
CA ASN A 20 -2.64 -3.66 -3.70
C ASN A 20 -2.61 -3.21 -5.18
N ALA A 21 -2.23 -1.98 -5.52
CA ALA A 21 -2.11 -1.62 -6.95
C ALA A 21 -0.86 -2.22 -7.53
N TYR A 22 0.14 -2.25 -6.67
CA TYR A 22 1.51 -2.57 -6.91
C TYR A 22 1.84 -3.67 -5.92
N SER A 23 2.53 -4.72 -6.38
CA SER A 23 3.19 -5.57 -5.40
C SER A 23 4.28 -4.75 -4.69
N VAL A 24 4.75 -5.25 -3.54
CA VAL A 24 5.54 -4.49 -2.58
C VAL A 24 6.79 -3.81 -3.18
N GLN A 25 7.37 -4.38 -4.24
CA GLN A 25 8.63 -3.90 -4.80
C GLN A 25 8.45 -2.63 -5.64
N THR A 26 7.30 -2.45 -6.29
CA THR A 26 7.00 -1.18 -6.97
C THR A 26 6.78 -0.05 -5.96
N HIS A 27 6.23 -0.32 -4.77
CA HIS A 27 6.16 0.69 -3.71
C HIS A 27 7.55 1.10 -3.18
N GLU A 28 8.47 0.14 -3.02
CA GLU A 28 9.88 0.43 -2.69
C GLU A 28 10.55 1.23 -3.81
N GLN A 29 10.26 0.91 -5.09
CA GLN A 29 10.78 1.65 -6.25
C GLN A 29 10.33 3.12 -6.24
N LEU A 30 9.08 3.44 -5.86
CA LEU A 30 8.65 4.83 -5.73
C LEU A 30 9.44 5.61 -4.67
N VAL A 31 9.81 4.94 -3.57
CA VAL A 31 10.71 5.53 -2.57
C VAL A 31 12.08 5.75 -3.20
N ASP A 32 12.65 4.77 -3.90
CA ASP A 32 13.97 4.88 -4.52
C ASP A 32 14.06 6.01 -5.55
N LEU A 33 13.04 6.14 -6.40
CA LEU A 33 12.91 7.17 -7.44
C LEU A 33 12.81 8.59 -6.88
N THR A 34 12.43 8.72 -5.61
CA THR A 34 12.26 10.03 -4.95
C THR A 34 13.19 10.26 -3.78
N TRP A 35 13.98 9.25 -3.38
CA TRP A 35 14.79 9.27 -2.17
C TRP A 35 15.78 10.43 -2.18
N LYS A 36 16.75 10.42 -3.08
CA LYS A 36 17.76 11.49 -3.15
C LYS A 36 17.23 12.81 -3.69
N SER A 37 16.33 12.78 -4.67
CA SER A 37 15.86 13.99 -5.35
C SER A 37 14.86 14.80 -4.53
N SER A 38 14.16 14.18 -3.57
CA SER A 38 13.01 14.81 -2.92
C SER A 38 12.92 14.52 -1.43
N ILE A 39 12.98 13.25 -1.01
CA ILE A 39 12.84 12.87 0.40
C ILE A 39 14.02 13.38 1.23
N VAL A 40 15.26 13.15 0.79
CA VAL A 40 16.47 13.63 1.46
C VAL A 40 16.50 15.16 1.59
N PRO A 41 16.22 15.94 0.53
CA PRO A 41 16.06 17.39 0.65
C PRO A 41 15.00 17.82 1.69
N LEU A 42 13.85 17.15 1.75
CA LEU A 42 12.82 17.43 2.76
C LEU A 42 13.35 17.17 4.18
N LEU A 43 14.01 16.02 4.40
CA LEU A 43 14.59 15.67 5.71
C LEU A 43 15.64 16.71 6.14
N ARG A 44 16.53 17.13 5.24
CA ARG A 44 17.54 18.15 5.54
C ARG A 44 16.94 19.53 5.80
N ALA A 45 15.89 19.89 5.07
CA ALA A 45 15.20 21.17 5.28
C ALA A 45 14.49 21.23 6.64
N ARG A 46 13.86 20.12 7.07
CA ARG A 46 13.17 20.02 8.36
C ARG A 46 14.12 19.80 9.53
N TYR A 47 15.23 19.11 9.30
CA TYR A 47 16.23 18.74 10.30
C TYR A 47 17.65 19.16 9.84
N PRO A 48 18.02 20.46 9.98
CA PRO A 48 19.28 20.98 9.42
C PRO A 48 20.56 20.29 9.90
N ASN A 49 20.52 19.67 11.09
CA ASN A 49 21.66 18.98 11.70
C ASN A 49 21.64 17.46 11.47
N ILE A 50 20.77 16.94 10.60
CA ILE A 50 20.69 15.51 10.31
C ILE A 50 21.97 15.02 9.63
N THR A 51 22.57 13.97 10.19
CA THR A 51 23.78 13.33 9.64
C THR A 51 23.44 12.36 8.51
N ASP A 52 24.43 12.03 7.69
CA ASP A 52 24.26 11.04 6.61
C ASP A 52 23.89 9.65 7.15
N ALA A 53 24.41 9.28 8.33
CA ALA A 53 24.04 8.03 8.99
C ALA A 53 22.56 8.00 9.40
N GLN A 54 22.03 9.13 9.91
CA GLN A 54 20.61 9.25 10.24
C GLN A 54 19.73 9.28 8.98
N ILE A 55 20.19 9.87 7.89
CA ILE A 55 19.50 9.77 6.59
C ILE A 55 19.45 8.31 6.13
N ALA A 56 20.57 7.58 6.19
CA ALA A 56 20.62 6.17 5.82
C ALA A 56 19.67 5.32 6.70
N GLU A 57 19.59 5.61 7.99
CA GLU A 57 18.63 4.98 8.90
C GLU A 57 17.17 5.30 8.54
N ALA A 58 16.86 6.57 8.24
CA ALA A 58 15.54 7.02 7.85
C ALA A 58 15.05 6.36 6.54
N HIS A 59 15.97 5.93 5.66
CA HIS A 59 15.60 5.22 4.43
C HIS A 59 14.84 3.91 4.73
N GLY A 60 15.30 3.15 5.74
CA GLY A 60 14.60 1.94 6.18
C GLY A 60 13.22 2.23 6.76
N TYR A 61 12.99 3.42 7.31
CA TYR A 61 11.67 3.86 7.76
C TYR A 61 10.76 4.23 6.58
N ALA A 62 11.27 4.87 5.53
CA ALA A 62 10.50 5.11 4.31
C ALA A 62 10.04 3.80 3.64
N TYR A 63 10.92 2.79 3.55
CA TYR A 63 10.52 1.44 3.12
C TYR A 63 9.50 0.80 4.05
N GLY A 64 9.60 1.00 5.37
CA GLY A 64 8.60 0.48 6.29
C GLY A 64 7.24 1.15 6.15
N GLY A 65 7.21 2.41 5.73
CA GLY A 65 6.00 3.16 5.45
C GLY A 65 5.37 2.82 4.10
N CYS A 66 6.15 2.48 3.06
CA CYS A 66 5.62 2.34 1.69
C CYS A 66 4.72 1.13 1.45
N ALA A 67 4.57 0.24 2.43
CA ALA A 67 3.58 -0.84 2.42
C ALA A 67 2.86 -0.97 3.77
N ILE A 68 2.86 0.09 4.60
CA ILE A 68 2.32 -0.04 5.97
C ILE A 68 0.80 -0.26 5.97
N GLN A 69 0.08 0.34 5.03
CA GLN A 69 -1.36 0.16 4.89
C GLN A 69 -1.71 -1.33 4.68
N ASP A 70 -0.81 -2.15 4.13
CA ASP A 70 -1.01 -3.58 3.88
C ASP A 70 -0.71 -4.47 5.09
N ILE A 71 -0.21 -3.92 6.20
CA ILE A 71 0.27 -4.71 7.35
C ILE A 71 -0.77 -5.71 7.88
N GLY A 72 -2.06 -5.40 7.74
CA GLY A 72 -3.19 -6.23 8.13
C GLY A 72 -3.42 -7.47 7.25
N TYR A 73 -2.87 -7.47 6.04
CA TYR A 73 -2.93 -8.57 5.07
C TYR A 73 -1.74 -9.55 5.20
N TYR A 74 -0.68 -9.16 5.92
CA TYR A 74 0.43 -10.05 6.30
C TYR A 74 0.06 -10.94 7.51
N PRO A 75 0.83 -12.03 7.80
CA PRO A 75 0.50 -12.96 8.87
C PRO A 75 0.46 -12.29 10.22
N PHE A 76 -0.47 -12.77 11.05
CA PHE A 76 -0.77 -12.19 12.36
C PHE A 76 -1.30 -10.74 12.28
N GLY A 77 -1.56 -10.23 11.07
CA GLY A 77 -2.26 -8.98 10.84
C GLY A 77 -3.76 -9.08 11.12
N ASN A 78 -4.45 -7.96 10.96
CA ASN A 78 -5.90 -7.88 11.03
C ASN A 78 -6.38 -7.06 9.83
N SER A 79 -7.18 -7.68 8.97
CA SER A 79 -7.69 -7.02 7.76
C SER A 79 -8.36 -5.68 8.08
N LEU A 80 -8.97 -5.51 9.27
CA LEU A 80 -9.62 -4.26 9.64
C LEU A 80 -8.65 -3.07 9.56
N PHE A 81 -7.38 -3.25 9.95
CA PHE A 81 -6.41 -2.17 9.83
C PHE A 81 -6.25 -1.76 8.37
N SER A 82 -5.99 -2.73 7.50
CA SER A 82 -5.73 -2.46 6.09
C SER A 82 -6.97 -2.00 5.35
N ASP A 83 -8.13 -2.61 5.62
CA ASP A 83 -9.42 -2.20 5.08
C ASP A 83 -9.69 -0.72 5.43
N LEU A 84 -9.44 -0.30 6.68
CA LEU A 84 -9.57 1.11 7.07
C LEU A 84 -8.62 1.98 6.27
N THR A 85 -7.32 1.67 6.26
CA THR A 85 -6.33 2.51 5.59
C THR A 85 -6.43 2.54 4.06
N HIS A 86 -7.20 1.64 3.45
CA HIS A 86 -7.48 1.61 2.00
C HIS A 86 -8.81 2.27 1.62
N TYR A 87 -9.82 2.17 2.48
CA TYR A 87 -11.20 2.47 2.06
C TYR A 87 -11.89 3.57 2.87
N VAL A 88 -11.44 3.85 4.09
CA VAL A 88 -12.11 4.78 5.00
C VAL A 88 -11.09 5.79 5.47
N ARG A 89 -11.29 7.08 5.19
CA ARG A 89 -10.39 8.14 5.71
C ARG A 89 -8.88 7.91 5.41
N ALA A 90 -8.56 7.25 4.29
CA ALA A 90 -7.19 6.90 3.92
C ALA A 90 -6.26 8.13 3.76
N GLY A 91 -6.80 9.23 3.22
CA GLY A 91 -6.10 10.51 3.11
C GLY A 91 -5.87 11.15 4.48
N ASP A 92 -6.89 11.16 5.34
CA ASP A 92 -6.78 11.66 6.72
C ASP A 92 -5.75 10.87 7.55
N PHE A 93 -5.63 9.56 7.32
CA PHE A 93 -4.62 8.73 7.97
C PHE A 93 -3.20 9.16 7.59
N VAL A 94 -2.93 9.37 6.30
CA VAL A 94 -1.63 9.86 5.82
C VAL A 94 -1.37 11.28 6.32
N ALA A 95 -2.37 12.16 6.28
CA ALA A 95 -2.26 13.52 6.80
C ALA A 95 -1.94 13.52 8.31
N SER A 96 -2.57 12.62 9.07
CA SER A 96 -2.31 12.43 10.49
C SER A 96 -0.88 11.93 10.75
N LEU A 97 -0.37 10.97 9.97
CA LEU A 97 1.03 10.53 10.05
C LEU A 97 2.01 11.70 9.81
N LEU A 98 1.79 12.50 8.77
CA LEU A 98 2.65 13.64 8.44
C LEU A 98 2.60 14.73 9.52
N ARG A 99 1.40 15.07 9.99
CA ARG A 99 1.20 16.07 11.07
C ARG A 99 1.86 15.64 12.37
N ASN A 100 1.80 14.35 12.70
CA ASN A 100 2.29 13.81 13.96
C ASN A 100 3.78 13.42 13.96
N ALA A 101 4.47 13.46 12.82
CA ALA A 101 5.87 13.12 12.73
C ALA A 101 6.77 14.15 13.45
N ARG A 102 7.61 13.65 14.38
CA ARG A 102 8.47 14.46 15.27
C ARG A 102 9.96 14.25 15.00
N THR A 103 10.34 13.14 14.39
CA THR A 103 11.73 12.78 14.10
C THR A 103 11.95 12.55 12.60
N PRO A 104 13.21 12.57 12.11
CA PRO A 104 13.52 12.21 10.72
C PRO A 104 12.96 10.84 10.32
N ASP A 105 13.06 9.86 11.21
CA ASP A 105 12.55 8.50 10.99
C ASP A 105 11.03 8.46 10.90
N GLU A 106 10.34 9.17 11.79
CA GLU A 106 8.89 9.33 11.75
C GLU A 106 8.42 10.03 10.46
N LEU A 107 9.13 11.08 10.03
CA LEU A 107 8.80 11.79 8.80
C LEU A 107 9.06 10.91 7.57
N ALA A 108 10.19 10.20 7.51
CA ALA A 108 10.49 9.28 6.42
C ALA A 108 9.44 8.15 6.34
N PHE A 109 9.03 7.59 7.48
CA PHE A 109 7.95 6.62 7.55
C PHE A 109 6.61 7.18 7.04
N ALA A 110 6.24 8.39 7.43
CA ALA A 110 5.03 9.05 6.96
C ALA A 110 5.06 9.33 5.45
N ILE A 111 6.23 9.72 4.90
CA ILE A 111 6.42 9.88 3.45
C ILE A 111 6.33 8.53 2.72
N GLY A 112 6.83 7.45 3.33
CA GLY A 112 6.58 6.08 2.85
C GLY A 112 5.08 5.80 2.73
N ALA A 113 4.30 6.06 3.78
CA ALA A 113 2.85 5.85 3.74
C ALA A 113 2.13 6.75 2.72
N LEU A 114 2.61 7.98 2.51
CA LEU A 114 2.15 8.85 1.42
C LEU A 114 2.47 8.26 0.03
N SER A 115 3.67 7.70 -0.14
CA SER A 115 4.07 6.99 -1.36
C SER A 115 3.12 5.83 -1.64
N HIS A 116 2.77 5.04 -0.63
CA HIS A 116 1.78 3.97 -0.75
C HIS A 116 0.41 4.49 -1.21
N TYR A 117 -0.15 5.49 -0.51
CA TYR A 117 -1.45 6.09 -0.86
C TYR A 117 -1.48 6.59 -2.32
N ILE A 118 -0.42 7.26 -2.78
CA ILE A 118 -0.29 7.75 -4.16
C ILE A 118 -0.11 6.59 -5.13
N GLY A 119 0.74 5.64 -4.77
CA GLY A 119 1.04 4.45 -5.56
C GLY A 119 -0.20 3.65 -5.84
N ASP A 120 -1.02 3.39 -4.82
CA ASP A 120 -2.25 2.64 -4.99
C ASP A 120 -3.33 3.40 -5.76
N THR A 121 -3.52 4.68 -5.42
CA THR A 121 -4.50 5.52 -6.13
C THR A 121 -4.26 5.52 -7.65
N GLU A 122 -3.02 5.75 -8.07
CA GLU A 122 -2.69 5.82 -9.51
C GLU A 122 -2.48 4.43 -10.11
N GLY A 123 -1.77 3.53 -9.42
CA GLY A 123 -1.42 2.22 -9.92
C GLY A 123 -2.65 1.35 -10.19
N HIS A 124 -3.64 1.35 -9.30
CA HIS A 124 -4.87 0.60 -9.51
C HIS A 124 -5.64 1.17 -10.70
N SER A 125 -5.91 2.48 -10.67
CA SER A 125 -6.80 3.13 -11.62
C SER A 125 -6.21 3.23 -13.03
N MET A 126 -4.89 3.40 -13.15
CA MET A 126 -4.19 3.62 -14.43
C MET A 126 -3.50 2.38 -14.98
N ALA A 127 -3.07 1.44 -14.14
CA ALA A 127 -2.34 0.26 -14.57
C ALA A 127 -3.11 -1.04 -14.30
N THR A 128 -3.26 -1.42 -13.05
CA THR A 128 -3.69 -2.78 -12.70
C THR A 128 -5.13 -3.05 -13.11
N ASN A 129 -6.08 -2.16 -12.81
CA ASN A 129 -7.48 -2.39 -13.19
C ASN A 129 -7.70 -2.48 -14.71
N PRO A 130 -7.15 -1.58 -15.55
CA PRO A 130 -7.23 -1.74 -17.00
C PRO A 130 -6.42 -2.94 -17.52
N ALA A 131 -5.26 -3.25 -16.93
CA ALA A 131 -4.47 -4.42 -17.32
C ALA A 131 -5.22 -5.73 -17.05
N VAL A 132 -5.90 -5.86 -15.91
CA VAL A 132 -6.77 -7.01 -15.63
C VAL A 132 -7.85 -7.16 -16.71
N ALA A 133 -8.42 -6.06 -17.20
CA ALA A 133 -9.40 -6.11 -18.29
C ALA A 133 -8.76 -6.60 -19.61
N VAL A 134 -7.54 -6.17 -19.93
CA VAL A 134 -6.82 -6.62 -21.13
C VAL A 134 -6.43 -8.10 -21.03
N GLU A 135 -5.83 -8.49 -19.91
CA GLU A 135 -5.24 -9.80 -19.71
C GLU A 135 -6.27 -10.92 -19.47
N PHE A 136 -7.48 -10.55 -19.07
CA PHE A 136 -8.58 -11.48 -18.78
C PHE A 136 -9.85 -11.11 -19.58
N PRO A 137 -9.95 -11.50 -20.87
CA PRO A 137 -11.04 -11.07 -21.76
C PRO A 137 -12.46 -11.36 -21.24
N LYS A 138 -12.65 -12.48 -20.53
CA LYS A 138 -13.94 -12.84 -19.92
C LYS A 138 -14.35 -11.89 -18.79
N LEU A 139 -13.38 -11.33 -18.06
CA LEU A 139 -13.66 -10.33 -17.02
C LEU A 139 -14.00 -9.00 -17.68
N ARG A 140 -13.30 -8.63 -18.76
CA ARG A 140 -13.63 -7.44 -19.55
C ARG A 140 -15.01 -7.49 -20.19
N GLU A 141 -15.41 -8.64 -20.73
CA GLU A 141 -16.78 -8.82 -21.26
C GLU A 141 -17.84 -8.57 -20.18
N ARG A 142 -17.56 -8.97 -18.94
CA ARG A 142 -18.50 -8.84 -17.82
C ARG A 142 -18.52 -7.46 -17.16
N TYR A 143 -17.36 -6.83 -17.00
CA TYR A 143 -17.19 -5.64 -16.16
C TYR A 143 -16.67 -4.41 -16.92
N GLY A 144 -16.31 -4.54 -18.19
CA GLY A 144 -15.83 -3.45 -19.03
C GLY A 144 -14.31 -3.28 -19.02
N ALA A 145 -13.85 -2.08 -19.39
CA ALA A 145 -12.43 -1.79 -19.64
C ALA A 145 -11.57 -1.63 -18.38
N SER A 146 -12.15 -1.73 -17.20
CA SER A 146 -11.45 -1.63 -15.92
C SER A 146 -12.06 -2.65 -14.97
N VAL A 147 -11.24 -3.59 -14.50
CA VAL A 147 -11.66 -4.64 -13.57
C VAL A 147 -10.94 -4.44 -12.24
N ASN A 148 -11.69 -4.04 -11.21
CA ASN A 148 -11.10 -3.74 -9.90
C ASN A 148 -10.96 -5.01 -9.02
N TYR A 149 -10.27 -4.84 -7.89
CA TYR A 149 -9.98 -5.93 -6.96
C TYR A 149 -11.25 -6.66 -6.49
N GLU A 150 -12.31 -5.95 -6.11
CA GLU A 150 -13.58 -6.54 -5.68
C GLU A 150 -14.18 -7.51 -6.71
N GLN A 151 -14.06 -7.19 -8.00
CA GLN A 151 -14.64 -7.98 -9.08
C GLN A 151 -13.88 -9.29 -9.32
N ASN A 152 -12.55 -9.29 -9.17
CA ASN A 152 -11.75 -10.51 -9.22
C ASN A 152 -10.39 -10.39 -8.50
N PRO A 153 -10.31 -10.75 -7.21
CA PRO A 153 -9.07 -10.69 -6.44
C PRO A 153 -7.90 -11.49 -7.03
N HIS A 154 -8.20 -12.66 -7.62
CA HIS A 154 -7.16 -13.54 -8.14
C HIS A 154 -6.52 -12.99 -9.41
N ALA A 155 -7.32 -12.46 -10.33
CA ALA A 155 -6.80 -11.84 -11.54
C ALA A 155 -5.98 -10.58 -11.22
N HIS A 156 -6.45 -9.80 -10.25
CA HIS A 156 -5.81 -8.60 -9.76
C HIS A 156 -4.38 -8.87 -9.24
N VAL A 157 -4.24 -9.77 -8.25
CA VAL A 157 -2.94 -10.19 -7.71
C VAL A 157 -2.01 -10.81 -8.77
N ARG A 158 -2.55 -11.58 -9.71
CA ARG A 158 -1.76 -12.20 -10.79
C ARG A 158 -1.16 -11.17 -11.76
N THR A 159 -1.87 -10.07 -11.98
CA THR A 159 -1.48 -8.96 -12.86
C THR A 159 -0.40 -8.11 -12.19
N GLU A 160 -0.63 -7.69 -10.94
CA GLU A 160 0.36 -6.94 -10.14
C GLU A 160 1.71 -7.67 -10.06
N PHE A 161 1.65 -8.96 -9.76
CA PHE A 161 2.87 -9.76 -9.62
C PHE A 161 3.55 -9.99 -10.98
N GLY A 162 2.79 -9.99 -12.06
CA GLY A 162 3.30 -9.96 -13.44
C GLY A 162 4.17 -8.75 -13.72
N PHE A 163 3.71 -7.55 -13.32
CA PHE A 163 4.51 -6.32 -13.45
C PHE A 163 5.81 -6.39 -12.64
N ASP A 164 5.75 -6.80 -11.37
CA ASP A 164 6.96 -6.91 -10.55
C ASP A 164 7.97 -7.90 -11.16
N ILE A 165 7.50 -9.03 -11.69
CA ILE A 165 8.38 -10.02 -12.32
C ILE A 165 9.00 -9.48 -13.61
N ASN A 166 8.24 -8.72 -14.42
CA ASN A 166 8.76 -8.05 -15.60
C ASN A 166 9.90 -7.07 -15.25
N GLU A 167 9.70 -6.25 -14.22
CA GLU A 167 10.69 -5.27 -13.76
C GLU A 167 11.94 -5.93 -13.16
N ILE A 168 11.79 -7.04 -12.42
CA ILE A 168 12.94 -7.83 -11.94
C ILE A 168 13.68 -8.46 -13.11
N ALA A 169 12.97 -9.02 -14.10
CA ALA A 169 13.56 -9.64 -15.28
C ALA A 169 14.42 -8.66 -16.08
N LYS A 170 14.02 -7.38 -16.09
CA LYS A 170 14.70 -6.27 -16.77
C LYS A 170 15.64 -5.47 -15.86
N HIS A 171 15.91 -5.97 -14.64
CA HIS A 171 16.83 -5.38 -13.66
C HIS A 171 16.48 -3.95 -13.23
N ARG A 172 15.20 -3.58 -13.23
CA ARG A 172 14.72 -2.22 -12.93
C ARG A 172 14.47 -1.93 -11.47
N PHE A 173 14.31 -2.97 -10.65
CA PHE A 173 14.22 -2.80 -9.20
C PHE A 173 15.58 -2.83 -8.50
N ALA A 174 15.56 -2.27 -7.30
CA ALA A 174 16.61 -2.43 -6.31
C ALA A 174 16.95 -3.93 -6.11
N PRO A 175 18.24 -4.30 -6.13
CA PRO A 175 18.65 -5.69 -5.91
C PRO A 175 18.26 -6.19 -4.52
N LEU A 176 17.93 -7.48 -4.39
CA LEU A 176 17.51 -8.06 -3.10
C LEU A 176 18.50 -7.79 -1.94
N LYS A 177 19.81 -7.83 -2.21
CA LYS A 177 20.83 -7.55 -1.18
C LYS A 177 20.88 -6.08 -0.79
N TYR A 178 20.53 -5.17 -1.69
CA TYR A 178 20.40 -3.75 -1.38
C TYR A 178 19.20 -3.52 -0.45
N LEU A 179 18.05 -4.13 -0.74
CA LEU A 179 16.87 -4.09 0.14
C LEU A 179 17.17 -4.69 1.53
N ASP A 180 17.95 -5.78 1.58
CA ASP A 180 18.45 -6.35 2.84
C ASP A 180 19.39 -5.36 3.58
N HIS A 181 20.19 -4.57 2.85
CA HIS A 181 21.12 -3.58 3.42
C HIS A 181 20.42 -2.35 4.00
N VAL A 182 19.53 -1.70 3.23
CA VAL A 182 18.73 -0.54 3.69
C VAL A 182 17.82 -0.95 4.84
N GLY A 183 17.19 -2.10 4.68
CA GLY A 183 16.27 -2.68 5.64
C GLY A 183 14.90 -2.02 5.69
N LEU A 184 14.08 -2.45 6.64
CA LEU A 184 12.69 -2.01 6.79
C LEU A 184 12.39 -1.83 8.28
N LYS A 185 11.93 -0.64 8.65
CA LYS A 185 11.68 -0.22 10.02
C LYS A 185 10.30 0.43 10.14
N VAL A 186 9.57 0.11 11.20
CA VAL A 186 8.21 0.62 11.43
C VAL A 186 8.21 1.58 12.61
N SER A 187 7.70 2.80 12.42
CA SER A 187 7.49 3.74 13.53
C SER A 187 6.17 3.43 14.25
N THR A 188 6.19 2.49 15.19
CA THR A 188 4.98 1.97 15.84
C THR A 188 4.24 3.01 16.68
N ASP A 189 4.97 3.95 17.27
CA ASP A 189 4.37 4.98 18.14
C ASP A 189 3.67 6.05 17.31
N LEU A 190 4.28 6.50 16.21
CA LEU A 190 3.62 7.35 15.23
C LEU A 190 2.39 6.66 14.64
N LEU A 191 2.54 5.41 14.21
CA LEU A 191 1.44 4.62 13.64
C LEU A 191 0.27 4.51 14.61
N GLY A 192 0.54 4.28 15.90
CA GLY A 192 -0.47 4.20 16.94
C GLY A 192 -1.22 5.52 17.17
N ARG A 193 -0.49 6.65 17.20
CA ARG A 193 -1.08 7.98 17.35
C ARG A 193 -1.97 8.33 16.17
N ALA A 194 -1.45 8.18 14.95
CA ALA A 194 -2.19 8.51 13.74
C ALA A 194 -3.43 7.63 13.55
N PHE A 195 -3.30 6.32 13.81
CA PHE A 195 -4.43 5.39 13.70
C PHE A 195 -5.55 5.70 14.71
N TYR A 196 -5.20 6.06 15.95
CA TYR A 196 -6.20 6.47 16.94
C TYR A 196 -6.84 7.81 16.56
N GLU A 197 -6.06 8.79 16.13
CA GLU A 197 -6.57 10.10 15.73
C GLU A 197 -7.53 10.00 14.53
N THR A 198 -7.25 9.13 13.56
CA THR A 198 -8.10 8.97 12.37
C THR A 198 -9.33 8.09 12.63
N TYR A 199 -9.18 7.00 13.39
CA TYR A 199 -10.21 5.96 13.48
C TYR A 199 -10.81 5.78 14.88
N GLY A 200 -10.32 6.47 15.90
CA GLY A 200 -10.77 6.32 17.29
C GLY A 200 -10.46 4.94 17.88
N LEU A 201 -9.64 4.14 17.20
CA LEU A 201 -9.31 2.77 17.59
C LEU A 201 -7.86 2.70 18.09
N GLU A 202 -7.65 2.06 19.25
CA GLU A 202 -6.29 1.78 19.71
C GLU A 202 -5.62 0.72 18.82
N LEU A 203 -4.48 1.06 18.22
CA LEU A 203 -3.74 0.16 17.33
C LEU A 203 -3.44 -1.20 17.99
N LYS A 204 -3.10 -1.22 19.28
CA LYS A 204 -2.82 -2.46 20.04
C LYS A 204 -4.04 -3.37 20.17
N LYS A 205 -5.26 -2.82 20.19
CA LYS A 205 -6.51 -3.60 20.24
C LYS A 205 -6.85 -4.20 18.87
N VAL A 206 -6.57 -3.46 17.79
CA VAL A 206 -6.78 -3.94 16.41
C VAL A 206 -5.70 -4.96 16.01
N LEU A 207 -4.43 -4.63 16.25
CA LEU A 207 -3.27 -5.50 16.04
C LEU A 207 -2.87 -6.15 17.36
N LYS A 208 -3.71 -7.08 17.86
CA LYS A 208 -3.60 -7.76 19.18
C LYS A 208 -2.20 -8.30 19.53
N VAL A 209 -1.36 -8.55 18.52
CA VAL A 209 0.03 -9.01 18.70
C VAL A 209 1.00 -8.12 17.93
N GLN A 210 0.89 -6.80 18.10
CA GLN A 210 1.62 -5.75 17.35
C GLN A 210 3.07 -6.11 17.02
N ARG A 211 3.86 -6.59 18.00
CA ARG A 211 5.25 -7.00 17.76
C ARG A 211 5.39 -8.16 16.76
N ARG A 212 4.52 -9.18 16.85
CA ARG A 212 4.51 -10.31 15.90
C ARG A 212 3.94 -9.88 14.55
N THR A 213 2.95 -8.99 14.52
CA THR A 213 2.41 -8.41 13.28
C THR A 213 3.50 -7.63 12.54
N VAL A 214 4.21 -6.73 13.21
CA VAL A 214 5.35 -5.98 12.62
C VAL A 214 6.44 -6.94 12.16
N ALA A 215 6.80 -7.96 12.96
CA ALA A 215 7.78 -8.95 12.54
C ALA A 215 7.32 -9.77 11.32
N GLY A 216 6.04 -10.13 11.25
CA GLY A 216 5.44 -10.85 10.12
C GLY A 216 5.44 -10.01 8.84
N TYR A 217 5.09 -8.74 8.95
CA TYR A 217 5.20 -7.75 7.88
C TYR A 217 6.63 -7.56 7.40
N THR A 218 7.57 -7.26 8.30
CA THR A 218 8.98 -7.09 7.94
C THR A 218 9.55 -8.34 7.28
N PHE A 219 9.18 -9.55 7.74
CA PHE A 219 9.57 -10.79 7.08
C PHE A 219 8.93 -10.95 5.70
N GLY A 220 7.64 -10.66 5.59
CA GLY A 220 6.87 -10.72 4.35
C GLY A 220 7.49 -9.86 3.26
N VAL A 221 7.63 -8.57 3.55
CA VAL A 221 8.17 -7.55 2.63
C VAL A 221 9.64 -7.79 2.32
N ARG A 222 10.52 -7.89 3.32
CA ARG A 222 11.97 -7.93 3.04
C ARG A 222 12.45 -9.26 2.47
N ARG A 223 11.76 -10.36 2.81
CA ARG A 223 12.40 -11.67 2.76
C ARG A 223 11.59 -12.76 2.08
N PHE A 224 10.29 -12.73 2.23
CA PHE A 224 9.42 -13.74 1.64
C PHE A 224 9.04 -13.38 0.21
N LEU A 225 8.32 -12.28 0.01
CA LEU A 225 7.78 -11.90 -1.30
C LEU A 225 8.88 -11.68 -2.35
N PRO A 226 9.97 -10.94 -2.08
CA PRO A 226 11.03 -10.75 -3.08
C PRO A 226 11.67 -12.08 -3.50
N ARG A 227 11.81 -13.05 -2.59
CA ARG A 227 12.37 -14.36 -2.98
C ARG A 227 11.44 -15.17 -3.86
N ILE A 228 10.13 -15.08 -3.63
CA ILE A 228 9.13 -15.70 -4.52
C ILE A 228 9.19 -15.00 -5.88
N ALA A 229 9.21 -13.66 -5.92
CA ALA A 229 9.27 -12.88 -7.17
C ALA A 229 10.52 -13.21 -7.99
N TYR A 230 11.70 -13.28 -7.38
CA TYR A 230 12.94 -13.67 -8.06
C TYR A 230 12.91 -15.14 -8.55
N ALA A 231 12.25 -16.05 -7.82
CA ALA A 231 12.09 -17.43 -8.27
C ALA A 231 11.14 -17.54 -9.46
N GLU A 232 10.00 -16.84 -9.42
CA GLU A 232 9.05 -16.74 -10.53
C GLU A 232 9.69 -16.06 -11.75
N THR A 233 10.56 -15.07 -11.55
CA THR A 233 11.35 -14.47 -12.63
C THR A 233 12.18 -15.49 -13.39
N LEU A 234 12.74 -16.51 -12.72
CA LEU A 234 13.47 -17.58 -13.42
C LEU A 234 12.57 -18.41 -14.35
N LEU A 235 11.28 -18.53 -14.01
CA LEU A 235 10.28 -19.27 -14.77
C LEU A 235 9.72 -18.44 -15.93
N HIS A 236 9.53 -17.14 -15.73
CA HIS A 236 8.76 -16.29 -16.63
C HIS A 236 9.58 -15.30 -17.47
N LYS A 237 10.84 -15.00 -17.13
CA LYS A 237 11.64 -13.93 -17.78
C LYS A 237 11.78 -14.03 -19.31
N LYS A 238 11.64 -15.24 -19.88
CA LYS A 238 11.74 -15.45 -21.34
C LYS A 238 10.45 -15.11 -22.09
N SER A 239 9.34 -15.00 -21.37
CA SER A 239 8.00 -14.72 -21.90
C SER A 239 7.61 -13.25 -21.76
N MET A 240 8.46 -12.43 -21.14
CA MET A 240 8.19 -11.01 -20.91
C MET A 240 8.23 -10.23 -22.23
N PRO A 241 7.37 -9.21 -22.39
CA PRO A 241 7.31 -8.42 -23.61
C PRO A 241 8.60 -7.59 -23.80
N PRO A 242 8.99 -7.27 -25.04
CA PRO A 242 9.99 -6.25 -25.28
C PRO A 242 9.47 -4.87 -24.88
N ASP A 243 10.40 -3.98 -24.54
CA ASP A 243 10.07 -2.59 -24.21
C ASP A 243 9.58 -1.83 -25.44
N VAL A 244 8.57 -1.00 -25.23
CA VAL A 244 8.18 0.03 -26.20
C VAL A 244 8.91 1.32 -25.82
N GLU A 245 9.91 1.69 -26.62
CA GLU A 245 10.77 2.86 -26.37
C GLU A 245 10.09 4.18 -26.74
N ASP A 246 9.00 4.51 -26.03
CA ASP A 246 8.35 5.81 -26.11
C ASP A 246 8.92 6.84 -25.10
N ALA A 247 8.39 8.06 -25.12
CA ALA A 247 8.86 9.13 -24.25
C ALA A 247 8.65 8.84 -22.75
N GLU A 248 7.57 8.14 -22.37
CA GLU A 248 7.28 7.79 -20.99
C GLU A 248 8.23 6.70 -20.49
N PHE A 249 8.53 5.72 -21.34
CA PHE A 249 9.49 4.67 -21.06
C PHE A 249 10.91 5.21 -20.91
N LEU A 250 11.38 6.02 -21.88
CA LEU A 250 12.71 6.61 -21.83
C LEU A 250 12.89 7.50 -20.59
N ARG A 251 11.83 8.19 -20.18
CA ARG A 251 11.81 8.95 -18.93
C ARG A 251 11.98 8.03 -17.71
N LEU A 252 11.18 6.99 -17.58
CA LEU A 252 11.28 6.05 -16.46
C LEU A 252 12.67 5.38 -16.42
N GLN A 253 13.18 4.96 -17.59
CA GLN A 253 14.51 4.36 -17.70
C GLN A 253 15.62 5.31 -17.22
N ALA A 254 15.55 6.60 -17.57
CA ALA A 254 16.51 7.60 -17.11
C ALA A 254 16.47 7.79 -15.58
N GLU A 255 15.28 7.85 -15.01
CA GLU A 255 15.06 7.98 -13.56
C GLU A 255 15.58 6.75 -12.80
N LEU A 256 15.31 5.53 -13.31
CA LEU A 256 15.81 4.29 -12.72
C LEU A 256 17.33 4.17 -12.82
N LYS A 257 17.92 4.60 -13.93
CA LYS A 257 19.38 4.65 -14.07
C LYS A 257 19.99 5.60 -13.04
N GLN A 258 19.37 6.76 -12.83
CA GLN A 258 19.82 7.72 -11.83
C GLN A 258 19.69 7.14 -10.41
N ALA A 259 18.54 6.54 -10.07
CA ALA A 259 18.34 5.86 -8.79
C ALA A 259 19.35 4.72 -8.56
N SER A 260 19.68 3.95 -9.60
CA SER A 260 20.69 2.89 -9.56
C SER A 260 22.09 3.43 -9.24
N VAL A 261 22.50 4.51 -9.90
CA VAL A 261 23.78 5.20 -9.63
C VAL A 261 23.79 5.75 -8.22
N ASP A 262 22.70 6.41 -7.82
CA ASP A 262 22.60 7.09 -6.54
C ASP A 262 22.70 6.13 -5.36
N ASN A 263 22.15 4.94 -5.51
CA ASN A 263 22.11 3.90 -4.50
C ASN A 263 23.21 2.84 -4.66
N GLY A 264 24.04 2.98 -5.71
CA GLY A 264 25.10 2.04 -6.05
C GLY A 264 24.59 0.61 -6.24
N TRP A 265 23.45 0.41 -6.89
CA TRP A 265 22.79 -0.90 -7.02
C TRP A 265 23.67 -1.95 -7.70
N GLU A 266 24.53 -1.56 -8.64
CA GLU A 266 25.37 -2.50 -9.40
C GLU A 266 26.26 -3.37 -8.49
N GLN A 267 26.78 -2.84 -7.37
CA GLN A 267 27.59 -3.62 -6.43
C GLN A 267 26.78 -4.69 -5.67
N TRP A 268 25.45 -4.57 -5.66
CA TRP A 268 24.52 -5.47 -4.99
C TRP A 268 23.89 -6.48 -5.95
N ARG A 269 24.12 -6.34 -7.26
CA ARG A 269 23.59 -7.27 -8.27
C ARG A 269 24.37 -8.56 -8.26
N HIS A 270 23.63 -9.66 -8.18
CA HIS A 270 24.18 -11.00 -8.29
C HIS A 270 23.24 -11.89 -9.09
N THR A 271 23.80 -12.92 -9.70
CA THR A 271 23.03 -13.98 -10.32
C THR A 271 22.26 -14.79 -9.28
N ALA A 272 21.16 -15.40 -9.71
CA ALA A 272 20.35 -16.24 -8.84
C ALA A 272 21.18 -17.42 -8.30
N GLY A 273 21.16 -17.60 -6.98
CA GLY A 273 21.86 -18.71 -6.33
C GLY A 273 21.06 -20.02 -6.39
N PHE A 274 21.71 -21.13 -6.00
CA PHE A 274 21.10 -22.48 -5.96
C PHE A 274 19.74 -22.51 -5.25
N GLY A 275 19.61 -21.80 -4.12
CA GLY A 275 18.36 -21.75 -3.37
C GLY A 275 17.18 -21.15 -4.15
N THR A 276 17.44 -20.13 -4.99
CA THR A 276 16.41 -19.51 -5.84
C THR A 276 15.98 -20.46 -6.96
N HIS A 277 16.92 -21.17 -7.59
CA HIS A 277 16.61 -22.19 -8.59
C HIS A 277 15.80 -23.35 -8.01
N LEU A 278 16.14 -23.81 -6.80
CA LEU A 278 15.40 -24.86 -6.11
C LEU A 278 13.97 -24.41 -5.79
N LEU A 279 13.79 -23.16 -5.34
CA LEU A 279 12.47 -22.58 -5.10
C LEU A 279 11.65 -22.46 -6.39
N ALA A 280 12.27 -22.03 -7.49
CA ALA A 280 11.61 -21.98 -8.81
C ALA A 280 11.15 -23.37 -9.26
N GLY A 281 12.00 -24.39 -9.13
CA GLY A 281 11.62 -25.77 -9.42
C GLY A 281 10.46 -26.29 -8.56
N PHE A 282 10.41 -25.89 -7.29
CA PHE A 282 9.26 -26.20 -6.42
C PHE A 282 7.98 -25.50 -6.90
N ILE A 283 8.03 -24.19 -7.17
CA ILE A 283 6.90 -23.39 -7.66
C ILE A 283 6.34 -23.95 -8.96
N TYR A 284 7.21 -24.43 -9.85
CA TYR A 284 6.82 -25.03 -11.13
C TYR A 284 5.95 -26.29 -10.97
N ILE A 285 6.21 -27.10 -9.94
CA ILE A 285 5.53 -28.39 -9.72
C ILE A 285 4.25 -28.21 -8.88
N VAL A 286 4.15 -27.17 -8.06
CA VAL A 286 3.00 -26.94 -7.18
C VAL A 286 1.73 -26.69 -8.02
N PRO A 287 0.65 -27.49 -7.83
CA PRO A 287 -0.63 -27.24 -8.47
C PRO A 287 -1.19 -25.87 -8.08
N LYS A 288 -1.58 -25.07 -9.07
CA LYS A 288 -2.03 -23.67 -8.91
C LYS A 288 -3.51 -23.59 -8.52
N VAL A 289 -3.90 -24.29 -7.46
CA VAL A 289 -5.28 -24.38 -6.96
C VAL A 289 -5.46 -23.67 -5.62
N GLY A 290 -6.66 -23.11 -5.38
CA GLY A 290 -6.94 -22.34 -4.17
C GLY A 290 -5.98 -21.16 -4.04
N VAL A 291 -5.31 -21.05 -2.90
CA VAL A 291 -4.33 -19.98 -2.62
C VAL A 291 -3.14 -20.05 -3.58
N ALA A 292 -2.68 -21.25 -3.94
CA ALA A 292 -1.54 -21.42 -4.84
C ALA A 292 -1.82 -20.90 -6.27
N SER A 293 -3.08 -20.57 -6.60
CA SER A 293 -3.42 -19.91 -7.86
C SER A 293 -2.80 -18.51 -8.01
N MET A 294 -2.41 -17.85 -6.91
CA MET A 294 -1.69 -16.56 -6.98
C MET A 294 -0.30 -16.71 -7.61
N LEU A 295 0.30 -17.91 -7.54
CA LEU A 295 1.56 -18.24 -8.21
C LEU A 295 1.38 -18.55 -9.71
N ALA A 296 0.18 -18.37 -10.25
CA ALA A 296 -0.07 -18.46 -11.70
C ALA A 296 0.08 -17.06 -12.30
N VAL A 297 1.27 -16.48 -12.19
CA VAL A 297 1.61 -15.14 -12.70
C VAL A 297 1.02 -14.94 -14.09
N LYS A 298 0.45 -13.76 -14.33
CA LYS A 298 0.03 -13.36 -15.66
C LYS A 298 1.08 -12.40 -16.21
N GLU A 299 1.79 -12.81 -17.26
CA GLU A 299 2.77 -11.92 -17.89
C GLU A 299 2.05 -10.73 -18.54
N PRO A 300 2.58 -9.50 -18.38
CA PRO A 300 2.04 -8.35 -19.08
C PRO A 300 2.28 -8.47 -20.59
N ASP A 301 1.51 -7.72 -21.37
CA ASP A 301 1.83 -7.43 -22.76
C ASP A 301 2.42 -6.02 -22.89
N SER A 302 2.81 -5.62 -24.10
CA SER A 302 3.41 -4.30 -24.34
C SER A 302 2.46 -3.13 -24.04
N ASP A 303 1.14 -3.33 -24.12
CA ASP A 303 0.16 -2.30 -23.82
C ASP A 303 -0.01 -2.17 -22.30
N THR A 304 -0.09 -3.29 -21.57
CA THR A 304 -0.19 -3.28 -20.11
C THR A 304 1.11 -2.84 -19.43
N GLU A 305 2.28 -3.13 -20.03
CA GLU A 305 3.56 -2.56 -19.59
C GLU A 305 3.58 -1.02 -19.74
N GLN A 306 3.06 -0.46 -20.84
CA GLN A 306 2.96 1.00 -20.99
C GLN A 306 1.97 1.65 -20.00
N LEU A 307 0.92 0.93 -19.59
CA LEU A 307 0.04 1.39 -18.51
C LEU A 307 0.81 1.47 -17.18
N TYR A 308 1.60 0.45 -16.87
CA TYR A 308 2.49 0.42 -15.70
C TYR A 308 3.52 1.56 -15.72
N VAL A 309 4.24 1.74 -16.82
CA VAL A 309 5.25 2.80 -16.96
C VAL A 309 4.63 4.18 -16.69
N ARG A 310 3.48 4.47 -17.31
CA ARG A 310 2.76 5.73 -17.12
C ARG A 310 2.26 5.90 -15.69
N SER A 311 1.77 4.83 -15.05
CA SER A 311 1.32 4.91 -13.67
C SER A 311 2.47 5.19 -12.72
N VAL A 312 3.65 4.55 -12.89
CA VAL A 312 4.84 4.81 -12.08
C VAL A 312 5.33 6.25 -12.25
N ASN A 313 5.49 6.74 -13.49
CA ASN A 313 5.87 8.14 -13.73
C ASN A 313 4.89 9.13 -13.08
N ARG A 314 3.58 8.86 -13.20
CA ARG A 314 2.54 9.69 -12.60
C ARG A 314 2.57 9.67 -11.08
N SER A 315 2.75 8.49 -10.47
CA SER A 315 2.92 8.32 -9.02
C SER A 315 4.14 9.09 -8.52
N THR A 316 5.29 8.96 -9.20
CA THR A 316 6.52 9.69 -8.89
C THR A 316 6.31 11.20 -8.95
N ASP A 317 5.66 11.72 -9.99
CA ASP A 317 5.36 13.15 -10.12
C ASP A 317 4.46 13.67 -9.01
N ARG A 318 3.40 12.92 -8.67
CA ARG A 318 2.51 13.30 -7.57
C ARG A 318 3.21 13.26 -6.22
N LEU A 319 4.06 12.27 -5.99
CA LEU A 319 4.83 12.16 -4.76
C LEU A 319 5.82 13.32 -4.63
N ARG A 320 6.56 13.65 -5.70
CA ARG A 320 7.45 14.82 -5.74
C ARG A 320 6.70 16.12 -5.48
N GLY A 321 5.55 16.32 -6.12
CA GLY A 321 4.70 17.49 -5.90
C GLY A 321 4.17 17.59 -4.47
N ALA A 322 3.78 16.47 -3.87
CA ALA A 322 3.35 16.42 -2.47
C ALA A 322 4.50 16.72 -1.50
N ILE A 323 5.69 16.16 -1.73
CA ILE A 323 6.90 16.44 -0.95
C ILE A 323 7.31 17.92 -1.07
N ALA A 324 7.26 18.49 -2.28
CA ALA A 324 7.59 19.90 -2.51
C ALA A 324 6.66 20.84 -1.73
N ARG A 325 5.37 20.52 -1.59
CA ARG A 325 4.46 21.27 -0.71
C ARG A 325 4.87 21.21 0.76
N LEU A 326 5.37 20.07 1.23
CA LEU A 326 5.87 19.92 2.61
C LEU A 326 7.17 20.70 2.87
N GLN A 327 7.91 21.07 1.82
CA GLN A 327 9.12 21.90 1.90
C GLN A 327 8.84 23.40 1.94
N GLN A 328 7.60 23.83 1.75
CA GLN A 328 7.27 25.27 1.78
C GLN A 328 7.60 25.87 3.16
N PRO A 329 8.20 27.07 3.24
CA PRO A 329 8.63 27.65 4.51
C PRO A 329 7.52 27.79 5.55
N GLU A 330 6.27 28.03 5.12
CA GLU A 330 5.14 28.08 6.06
C GLU A 330 4.92 26.73 6.73
N VAL A 331 4.92 25.65 5.94
CA VAL A 331 4.72 24.27 6.39
C VAL A 331 5.89 23.78 7.26
N LEU A 332 7.12 24.12 6.87
CA LEU A 332 8.33 23.79 7.65
C LEU A 332 8.40 24.52 9.00
N ARG A 333 7.70 25.64 9.17
CA ARG A 333 7.67 26.41 10.43
C ARG A 333 6.48 26.05 11.32
N SER A 334 5.37 25.59 10.74
CA SER A 334 4.26 25.02 11.51
C SER A 334 4.64 23.63 12.04
N VAL A 335 4.94 23.55 13.33
CA VAL A 335 5.05 22.27 14.05
C VAL A 335 3.70 22.01 14.72
N GLY A 336 2.95 21.01 14.23
CA GLY A 336 1.75 20.50 14.92
C GLY A 336 0.47 21.33 14.78
N THR A 337 0.34 22.23 13.79
CA THR A 337 -0.87 23.07 13.59
C THR A 337 -1.43 23.07 12.17
N THR A 338 -0.98 22.16 11.30
CA THR A 338 -1.31 22.21 9.87
C THR A 338 -2.66 21.58 9.56
N ARG A 339 -3.67 22.45 9.47
CA ARG A 339 -4.91 22.29 8.68
C ARG A 339 -4.67 22.15 7.15
N GLN A 340 -3.45 21.86 6.72
CA GLN A 340 -2.91 22.25 5.40
C GLN A 340 -2.37 21.10 4.53
N THR A 341 -2.52 19.84 4.96
CA THR A 341 -2.35 18.69 4.06
C THR A 341 -3.72 18.07 3.81
N GLU A 342 -4.57 18.78 3.05
CA GLU A 342 -5.79 18.17 2.52
C GLU A 342 -5.37 17.08 1.51
N ILE A 343 -5.25 15.86 2.02
CA ILE A 343 -5.07 14.66 1.21
C ILE A 343 -6.47 14.07 1.07
N PRO A 344 -7.05 14.04 -0.15
CA PRO A 344 -8.43 13.62 -0.31
C PRO A 344 -8.61 12.15 0.09
N ASN A 345 -9.73 11.84 0.72
CA ASN A 345 -10.07 10.45 1.00
C ASN A 345 -10.45 9.75 -0.30
N ARG A 346 -9.60 8.82 -0.73
CA ARG A 346 -9.79 8.01 -1.94
C ARG A 346 -9.89 6.55 -1.55
N ASP A 347 -10.69 5.83 -2.31
CA ASP A 347 -10.68 4.38 -2.33
C ASP A 347 -9.43 3.92 -3.08
N LEU A 348 -8.53 3.21 -2.40
CA LEU A 348 -7.24 2.85 -2.98
C LEU A 348 -7.35 1.82 -4.12
N ASP A 349 -8.36 0.95 -4.12
CA ASP A 349 -8.59 -0.05 -5.19
C ASP A 349 -9.06 0.57 -6.52
N THR A 350 -9.66 1.77 -6.48
CA THR A 350 -10.27 2.42 -7.65
C THR A 350 -9.68 3.79 -7.96
N GLY A 351 -8.95 4.37 -7.00
CA GLY A 351 -8.44 5.74 -7.04
C GLY A 351 -9.53 6.83 -6.98
N GLN A 352 -10.81 6.46 -6.82
CA GLN A 352 -11.92 7.41 -6.80
C GLN A 352 -12.07 8.09 -5.44
N ILE A 353 -12.68 9.28 -5.42
CA ILE A 353 -13.08 9.92 -4.16
C ILE A 353 -14.09 9.02 -3.46
N VAL A 354 -13.91 8.81 -2.16
CA VAL A 354 -14.82 7.99 -1.35
C VAL A 354 -16.22 8.58 -1.39
N ALA A 355 -17.20 7.75 -1.75
CA ALA A 355 -18.60 8.11 -1.78
C ALA A 355 -19.48 6.93 -1.35
N PRO A 356 -20.62 7.16 -0.69
CA PRO A 356 -21.50 6.09 -0.23
C PRO A 356 -22.10 5.32 -1.40
N GLY A 357 -21.94 3.99 -1.41
CA GLY A 357 -22.34 3.15 -2.55
C GLY A 357 -21.40 3.21 -3.75
N GLY A 358 -20.28 3.93 -3.66
CA GLY A 358 -19.27 4.02 -4.73
C GLY A 358 -18.46 2.72 -4.88
N TYR A 359 -18.20 2.03 -3.79
CA TYR A 359 -17.48 0.75 -3.77
C TYR A 359 -17.91 -0.08 -2.56
N ARG A 360 -18.23 -1.38 -2.75
CA ARG A 360 -18.84 -2.17 -1.68
C ARG A 360 -17.86 -2.45 -0.54
N LEU A 361 -16.56 -2.66 -0.79
CA LEU A 361 -15.59 -2.84 0.29
C LEU A 361 -15.48 -1.59 1.18
N THR A 362 -15.64 -0.39 0.62
CA THR A 362 -15.76 0.86 1.40
C THR A 362 -16.98 0.86 2.29
N ASP A 363 -18.16 0.56 1.73
CA ASP A 363 -19.41 0.50 2.49
C ASP A 363 -19.35 -0.51 3.65
N GLU A 364 -18.78 -1.70 3.38
CA GLU A 364 -18.58 -2.75 4.38
C GLU A 364 -17.60 -2.33 5.47
N THR A 365 -16.56 -1.58 5.11
CA THR A 365 -15.55 -1.11 6.05
C THR A 365 -16.11 0.00 6.94
N TYR A 366 -16.85 0.96 6.38
CA TYR A 366 -17.58 1.97 7.17
C TYR A 366 -18.57 1.31 8.14
N CYS A 367 -19.31 0.30 7.69
CA CYS A 367 -20.23 -0.44 8.56
C CYS A 367 -19.50 -1.15 9.70
N ARG A 368 -18.36 -1.78 9.42
CA ARG A 368 -17.54 -2.47 10.43
C ARG A 368 -16.90 -1.50 11.42
N LEU A 369 -16.46 -0.33 10.96
CA LEU A 369 -15.96 0.74 11.82
C LEU A 369 -17.05 1.25 12.76
N LEU A 370 -18.24 1.55 12.21
CA LEU A 370 -19.40 2.00 12.98
C LEU A 370 -19.79 1.02 14.07
N ASP A 371 -19.88 -0.27 13.74
CA ASP A 371 -20.12 -1.33 14.70
C ASP A 371 -19.08 -1.29 15.83
N THR A 372 -17.79 -1.20 15.47
CA THR A 372 -16.69 -1.23 16.43
C THR A 372 -16.72 -0.03 17.38
N ILE A 373 -17.04 1.15 16.87
CA ILE A 373 -17.16 2.38 17.66
C ILE A 373 -18.39 2.34 18.56
N ALA A 374 -19.55 1.95 18.02
CA ALA A 374 -20.82 1.93 18.75
C ALA A 374 -20.86 0.88 19.88
N LYS A 375 -20.01 -0.15 19.83
CA LYS A 375 -19.80 -1.10 20.95
C LYS A 375 -19.04 -0.48 22.14
N ASN A 376 -18.35 0.64 21.95
CA ASN A 376 -17.51 1.30 22.95
C ASN A 376 -18.10 2.66 23.39
N GLN A 377 -19.40 2.69 23.70
CA GLN A 377 -20.18 3.92 23.96
C GLN A 377 -19.62 4.84 25.07
N GLY A 378 -18.83 4.29 26.00
CA GLY A 378 -18.22 5.04 27.09
C GLY A 378 -16.94 5.81 26.73
N HIS A 379 -16.47 5.73 25.48
CA HIS A 379 -15.23 6.37 25.03
C HIS A 379 -15.50 7.61 24.19
N THR A 380 -14.61 8.61 24.29
CA THR A 380 -14.58 9.74 23.37
C THR A 380 -14.09 9.30 22.00
N VAL A 381 -14.72 9.81 20.94
CA VAL A 381 -14.30 9.58 19.55
C VAL A 381 -13.69 10.86 18.97
N PRO A 382 -12.72 10.77 18.04
CA PRO A 382 -12.25 11.94 17.31
C PRO A 382 -13.41 12.67 16.61
N SER A 383 -13.44 14.00 16.68
CA SER A 383 -14.52 14.80 16.11
C SER A 383 -14.64 14.61 14.60
N GLY A 384 -13.51 14.58 13.90
CA GLY A 384 -13.47 14.38 12.46
C GLY A 384 -14.04 13.03 12.08
N LEU A 385 -13.68 11.96 12.79
CA LEU A 385 -14.24 10.62 12.57
C LEU A 385 -15.77 10.62 12.63
N ARG A 386 -16.32 11.24 13.69
CA ARG A 386 -17.79 11.32 13.87
C ARG A 386 -18.43 12.08 12.72
N GLU A 387 -17.87 13.22 12.33
CA GLU A 387 -18.37 14.05 11.23
C GLU A 387 -18.37 13.30 9.89
N ASP A 388 -17.26 12.65 9.54
CA ASP A 388 -17.12 11.87 8.31
C ASP A 388 -18.12 10.70 8.24
N MET A 389 -18.26 9.93 9.32
CA MET A 389 -19.21 8.83 9.36
C MET A 389 -20.66 9.31 9.24
N LEU A 390 -21.02 10.39 9.94
CA LEU A 390 -22.37 10.96 9.83
C LEU A 390 -22.62 11.52 8.42
N ALA A 391 -21.63 12.13 7.79
CA ALA A 391 -21.71 12.61 6.41
C ALA A 391 -21.86 11.45 5.41
N PHE A 392 -21.09 10.37 5.57
CA PHE A 392 -21.15 9.18 4.72
C PHE A 392 -22.57 8.56 4.71
N TYR A 393 -23.25 8.53 5.85
CA TYR A 393 -24.61 8.00 5.97
C TYR A 393 -25.72 9.06 5.85
N ALA A 394 -25.39 10.31 5.50
CA ALA A 394 -26.37 11.41 5.48
C ALA A 394 -27.42 11.27 4.39
N ASN A 395 -27.07 10.68 3.23
CA ASN A 395 -27.99 10.47 2.13
C ASN A 395 -28.74 9.12 2.27
N PRO A 396 -30.04 9.11 2.62
CA PRO A 396 -30.82 7.89 2.76
C PRO A 396 -31.09 7.18 1.43
N ASP A 397 -30.86 7.83 0.29
CA ASP A 397 -31.06 7.25 -1.05
C ASP A 397 -29.77 6.70 -1.67
N ALA A 398 -28.60 6.96 -1.07
CA ALA A 398 -27.34 6.46 -1.59
C ALA A 398 -27.33 4.92 -1.68
N PRO A 399 -26.79 4.31 -2.74
CA PRO A 399 -26.88 2.86 -2.99
C PRO A 399 -25.88 2.03 -2.16
N ILE A 400 -25.72 2.37 -0.88
CA ILE A 400 -24.81 1.72 0.08
C ILE A 400 -25.07 0.22 0.11
N ALA A 401 -24.05 -0.60 -0.14
CA ALA A 401 -24.17 -2.04 -0.31
C ALA A 401 -24.83 -2.75 0.89
N THR A 402 -24.60 -2.28 2.11
CA THR A 402 -25.17 -2.85 3.34
C THR A 402 -26.69 -2.70 3.43
N LYS A 403 -27.32 -1.79 2.66
CA LYS A 403 -28.79 -1.67 2.56
C LYS A 403 -29.46 -2.91 1.98
N LYS A 404 -28.73 -3.72 1.20
CA LYS A 404 -29.20 -5.00 0.65
C LYS A 404 -29.46 -6.03 1.76
N HIS A 405 -28.98 -5.79 2.98
CA HIS A 405 -29.14 -6.68 4.13
C HIS A 405 -29.93 -5.99 5.25
N ALA A 406 -31.24 -6.20 5.29
CA ALA A 406 -32.16 -5.48 6.20
C ALA A 406 -31.73 -5.47 7.67
N LYS A 407 -31.25 -6.60 8.22
CA LYS A 407 -30.77 -6.67 9.62
C LYS A 407 -29.52 -5.82 9.85
N GLN A 408 -28.58 -5.86 8.92
CA GLN A 408 -27.35 -5.07 8.99
C GLN A 408 -27.67 -3.58 8.84
N TRP A 409 -28.58 -3.22 7.93
CA TRP A 409 -29.00 -1.84 7.75
C TRP A 409 -29.73 -1.28 8.97
N ALA A 410 -30.67 -2.03 9.56
CA ALA A 410 -31.34 -1.63 10.79
C ALA A 410 -30.34 -1.40 11.95
N ARG A 411 -29.31 -2.24 12.02
CA ARG A 411 -28.21 -2.09 12.96
C ARG A 411 -27.41 -0.80 12.72
N VAL A 412 -27.02 -0.52 11.47
CA VAL A 412 -26.35 0.73 11.10
C VAL A 412 -27.18 1.94 11.55
N GLN A 413 -28.49 1.94 11.33
CA GLN A 413 -29.37 3.04 11.76
C GLN A 413 -29.36 3.23 13.29
N ALA A 414 -29.40 2.14 14.06
CA ALA A 414 -29.32 2.22 15.53
C ALA A 414 -27.93 2.71 16.00
N GLU A 415 -26.86 2.23 15.38
CA GLU A 415 -25.49 2.62 15.72
C GLU A 415 -25.18 4.08 15.36
N LEU A 416 -25.82 4.62 14.31
CA LEU A 416 -25.74 6.06 13.99
C LEU A 416 -26.37 6.94 15.08
N VAL A 417 -27.45 6.48 15.73
CA VAL A 417 -28.04 7.20 16.88
C VAL A 417 -27.05 7.23 18.04
N VAL A 418 -26.41 6.09 18.33
CA VAL A 418 -25.36 6.00 19.36
C VAL A 418 -24.21 6.94 19.02
N LEU A 419 -23.68 6.89 17.79
CA LEU A 419 -22.57 7.72 17.34
C LEU A 419 -22.84 9.22 17.50
N ARG A 420 -24.07 9.69 17.21
CA ARG A 420 -24.47 11.09 17.40
C ARG A 420 -24.39 11.54 18.87
N ALA A 421 -24.69 10.63 19.80
CA ALA A 421 -24.69 10.90 21.24
C ALA A 421 -23.30 10.73 21.88
N MET A 422 -22.34 10.11 21.19
CA MET A 422 -21.00 9.89 21.74
C MET A 422 -20.24 11.21 21.93
N PRO A 423 -19.52 11.37 23.06
CA PRO A 423 -18.69 12.54 23.29
C PRO A 423 -17.51 12.55 22.32
N VAL A 424 -17.08 13.76 21.92
CA VAL A 424 -15.94 13.94 21.00
C VAL A 424 -14.75 14.59 21.66
N VAL A 425 -13.57 14.25 21.14
CA VAL A 425 -12.33 15.00 21.37
C VAL A 425 -11.94 15.73 20.09
N ALA A 426 -11.52 16.99 20.21
CA ALA A 426 -11.02 17.75 19.07
C ALA A 426 -9.72 17.12 18.55
N GLU A 427 -9.62 16.96 17.24
CA GLU A 427 -8.37 16.64 16.56
C GLU A 427 -7.49 17.91 16.52
N PRO A 428 -6.15 17.79 16.70
CA PRO A 428 -5.22 18.93 16.73
C PRO A 428 -5.08 19.69 15.41
#